data_AF-A0A256WHE3-F1
#
_entry.id   AF-A0A256WHE3-F1
#
_cell.length_a   1.000
_cell.length_b   1.000
_cell.length_c   1.000
_cell.angle_alpha   90.00
_cell.angle_beta   90.00
_cell.angle_gamma   90.00
#
_symmetry.space_group_name_H-M   'P 1'
#
loop_
_entity.id
_entity.type
_entity.pdbx_description
1 polymer ?
#
loop_
_entity_poly.entity_id
_entity_poly.type
_entity_poly.pdbx_seq_one_letter_code
_entity_poly.pdbx_strand_id
1 'polypeptide(L)'
;MGKTRAGEKVQEYPSSNFSPYGDMVMAKTPSNTTSFLNVDVDGNLLTSDSGSSSGSSSGSVNIPANIIKDYQVIDLDESASPITYICKQNNSGDWLIIKMNETSELALQYANISNNGSYTTYTDAHTARASLTYQDLDQLDFTGAGTIPVSEVYVDYKSQLPADYYIYNIQATPSISSNASIDDEVLTVTSSTGVVAGNVITIYEGTVMFQSLVTATTATTISIGSPLDFAFTTAATVETGLWNMNVDGSSTTQIFKIKAPIGTSLHVHVFSLTMLDSTAMDDGKFGGITQLTNGMVGRFVNGMTKNLALIVNNIGFYEAGFNTEYSSKAPAGQYGFRAKRQMADVNGTVMLINGVDGDEFQIHIRDDLTDLDQFACTISGHMGSN
;
A
#
# COMPACT_ATOMS: atom_id res chain seq x y z
N MET A 1 -14.58 72.03 38.00
CA MET A 1 -15.89 71.38 37.69
C MET A 1 -15.64 70.29 36.65
N GLY A 2 -16.12 69.06 36.89
CA GLY A 2 -16.14 67.95 35.92
C GLY A 2 -15.10 66.85 36.18
N LYS A 3 -15.29 66.01 37.20
CA LYS A 3 -15.89 64.64 37.16
C LYS A 3 -14.89 63.53 36.76
N THR A 4 -14.29 62.96 37.79
CA THR A 4 -13.57 61.69 37.85
C THR A 4 -14.54 60.51 37.61
N ARG A 5 -14.20 59.56 36.73
CA ARG A 5 -15.00 58.37 36.46
C ARG A 5 -14.48 57.21 37.32
N ALA A 6 -15.32 56.73 38.23
CA ALA A 6 -15.22 55.44 38.93
C ALA A 6 -15.22 54.31 37.89
N GLY A 7 -14.42 53.26 38.01
CA GLY A 7 -14.50 52.26 39.08
C GLY A 7 -15.33 51.08 38.57
N GLU A 8 -14.80 50.35 37.58
CA GLU A 8 -15.44 49.19 36.99
C GLU A 8 -15.10 47.96 37.84
N LYS A 9 -16.10 47.42 38.53
CA LYS A 9 -16.00 46.19 39.31
C LYS A 9 -16.12 45.01 38.36
N VAL A 10 -15.07 44.19 38.28
CA VAL A 10 -15.13 42.86 37.66
C VAL A 10 -16.02 41.99 38.55
N GLN A 11 -17.12 41.49 37.97
CA GLN A 11 -18.01 40.53 38.59
C GLN A 11 -17.43 39.12 38.35
N GLU A 12 -16.82 38.53 39.38
CA GLU A 12 -16.42 37.13 39.37
C GLU A 12 -17.66 36.24 39.43
N TYR A 13 -17.83 35.37 38.42
CA TYR A 13 -18.83 34.31 38.44
C TYR A 13 -18.23 33.09 39.18
N PRO A 14 -18.97 32.45 40.10
CA PRO A 14 -18.49 31.26 40.78
C PRO A 14 -18.43 30.08 39.80
N SER A 15 -17.26 29.44 39.72
CA SER A 15 -17.05 28.19 38.98
C SER A 15 -17.86 27.07 39.62
N SER A 16 -18.99 26.72 39.00
CA SER A 16 -19.72 25.50 39.34
C SER A 16 -18.97 24.28 38.80
N ASN A 17 -18.50 23.45 39.72
CA ASN A 17 -17.98 22.11 39.45
C ASN A 17 -19.06 21.26 38.78
N PHE A 18 -18.97 21.07 37.47
CA PHE A 18 -19.66 20.01 36.74
C PHE A 18 -18.67 18.87 36.50
N SER A 19 -18.77 17.82 37.32
CA SER A 19 -18.23 16.49 37.00
C SER A 19 -19.29 15.72 36.22
N PRO A 20 -19.04 15.27 34.98
CA PRO A 20 -20.04 14.51 34.21
C PRO A 20 -19.94 12.99 34.42
N TYR A 21 -19.23 12.50 35.42
CA TYR A 21 -19.18 11.06 35.71
C TYR A 21 -20.01 10.72 36.94
N GLY A 22 -21.29 10.43 36.69
CA GLY A 22 -22.16 9.79 37.64
C GLY A 22 -21.75 8.33 37.85
N ASP A 23 -21.63 7.94 39.11
CA ASP A 23 -21.50 6.57 39.56
C ASP A 23 -22.64 5.70 39.01
N MET A 24 -22.33 4.87 38.01
CA MET A 24 -23.21 3.76 37.64
C MET A 24 -22.98 2.60 38.60
N VAL A 25 -23.88 2.49 39.57
CA VAL A 25 -24.09 1.29 40.38
C VAL A 25 -24.45 0.13 39.46
N MET A 26 -23.55 -0.84 39.28
CA MET A 26 -23.85 -2.11 38.60
C MET A 26 -24.77 -2.97 39.50
N ALA A 27 -26.07 -2.93 39.22
CA ALA A 27 -26.96 -4.00 39.64
C ALA A 27 -26.72 -5.23 38.74
N LYS A 28 -26.27 -6.32 39.35
CA LYS A 28 -26.02 -7.60 38.71
C LYS A 28 -27.36 -8.33 38.51
N THR A 29 -27.92 -8.27 37.31
CA THR A 29 -29.12 -9.04 36.92
C THR A 29 -28.71 -10.35 36.22
N PRO A 30 -29.39 -11.49 36.46
CA PRO A 30 -28.97 -12.78 35.90
C PRO A 30 -29.20 -12.86 34.39
N SER A 31 -28.26 -13.47 33.67
CA SER A 31 -28.32 -13.70 32.23
C SER A 31 -29.36 -14.77 31.87
N ASN A 32 -30.42 -14.37 31.17
CA ASN A 32 -31.18 -15.26 30.30
C ASN A 32 -30.90 -14.83 28.86
N THR A 33 -30.11 -15.63 28.15
CA THR A 33 -29.70 -15.41 26.75
C THR A 33 -30.86 -15.75 25.82
N THR A 34 -31.61 -14.74 25.40
CA THR A 34 -32.41 -14.79 24.17
C THR A 34 -31.72 -13.91 23.14
N SER A 35 -31.16 -14.52 22.10
CA SER A 35 -30.54 -13.85 20.97
C SER A 35 -31.62 -13.18 20.12
N PHE A 36 -31.64 -11.85 20.08
CA PHE A 36 -32.45 -11.09 19.14
C PHE A 36 -31.62 -10.81 17.88
N LEU A 37 -32.18 -11.10 16.71
CA LEU A 37 -31.67 -10.66 15.41
C LEU A 37 -31.92 -9.16 15.29
N ASN A 38 -30.86 -8.35 15.21
CA ASN A 38 -31.00 -6.92 14.93
C ASN A 38 -31.18 -6.72 13.42
N VAL A 39 -32.38 -6.31 13.04
CA VAL A 39 -32.70 -5.80 11.70
C VAL A 39 -32.83 -4.28 11.78
N ASP A 40 -32.34 -3.59 10.76
CA ASP A 40 -32.54 -2.16 10.59
C ASP A 40 -34.04 -1.84 10.35
N VAL A 41 -34.43 -0.57 10.44
CA VAL A 41 -35.79 -0.08 10.14
C VAL A 41 -36.31 -0.50 8.77
N ASP A 42 -35.42 -0.79 7.81
CA ASP A 42 -35.76 -1.30 6.48
C ASP A 42 -35.77 -2.84 6.40
N GLY A 43 -35.61 -3.55 7.52
CA GLY A 43 -35.62 -5.01 7.58
C GLY A 43 -34.33 -5.69 7.09
N ASN A 44 -33.28 -4.91 6.81
CA ASN A 44 -31.98 -5.45 6.43
C ASN A 44 -31.25 -5.97 7.66
N LEU A 45 -30.60 -7.13 7.52
CA LEU A 45 -29.77 -7.69 8.59
C LEU A 45 -28.59 -6.73 8.83
N LEU A 46 -28.52 -6.14 10.02
CA LEU A 46 -27.37 -5.33 10.40
C LEU A 46 -26.20 -6.28 10.66
N THR A 47 -25.33 -6.47 9.66
CA THR A 47 -24.05 -7.13 9.85
C THR A 47 -23.19 -6.21 10.69
N SER A 48 -23.19 -6.45 12.00
CA SER A 48 -22.29 -5.75 12.92
C SER A 48 -20.86 -6.07 12.51
N ASP A 49 -20.21 -5.10 11.87
CA ASP A 49 -18.76 -5.04 11.72
C ASP A 49 -18.18 -5.07 13.14
N SER A 50 -17.78 -6.26 13.55
CA SER A 50 -17.30 -6.59 14.87
C SER A 50 -15.83 -6.92 14.73
N GLY A 51 -15.03 -6.20 15.53
CA GLY A 51 -13.58 -6.19 15.45
C GLY A 51 -12.96 -7.56 15.21
N SER A 52 -12.02 -7.54 14.27
CA SER A 52 -10.98 -8.53 14.00
C SER A 52 -10.75 -9.50 15.17
N SER A 53 -11.46 -10.63 15.12
CA SER A 53 -10.98 -11.88 15.68
C SER A 53 -10.66 -12.78 14.50
N SER A 54 -9.37 -13.04 14.32
CA SER A 54 -8.78 -13.86 13.26
C SER A 54 -9.12 -15.35 13.43
N GLY A 55 -10.41 -15.67 13.42
CA GLY A 55 -10.91 -17.02 13.21
C GLY A 55 -11.15 -17.21 11.73
N SER A 56 -10.13 -17.70 11.02
CA SER A 56 -10.25 -18.12 9.62
C SER A 56 -11.19 -19.33 9.55
N SER A 57 -12.50 -19.08 9.50
CA SER A 57 -13.42 -20.04 8.89
C SER A 57 -13.42 -19.72 7.40
N SER A 58 -12.67 -20.52 6.65
CA SER A 58 -12.77 -20.56 5.20
C SER A 58 -14.11 -21.18 4.82
N GLY A 59 -15.21 -20.45 5.06
CA GLY A 59 -16.47 -20.70 4.40
C GLY A 59 -16.30 -20.24 2.97
N SER A 60 -15.73 -21.09 2.10
CA SER A 60 -15.80 -20.84 0.67
C SER A 60 -17.26 -20.92 0.26
N VAL A 61 -17.89 -19.79 0.01
CA VAL A 61 -19.17 -19.79 -0.72
C VAL A 61 -18.81 -20.22 -2.14
N ASN A 62 -18.95 -21.51 -2.40
CA ASN A 62 -18.89 -22.04 -3.73
C ASN A 62 -20.11 -21.45 -4.44
N ILE A 63 -19.91 -20.39 -5.22
CA ILE A 63 -20.92 -19.91 -6.16
C ILE A 63 -20.53 -20.54 -7.49
N PRO A 64 -21.13 -21.67 -7.88
CA PRO A 64 -21.02 -22.21 -9.23
C PRO A 64 -21.27 -21.12 -10.26
N ALA A 65 -20.23 -20.53 -10.81
CA ALA A 65 -20.36 -19.71 -11.99
C ALA A 65 -20.81 -20.64 -13.13
N ASN A 66 -22.12 -20.66 -13.41
CA ASN A 66 -22.71 -21.33 -14.58
C ASN A 66 -22.49 -22.83 -14.75
N ILE A 67 -22.33 -23.61 -13.68
CA ILE A 67 -22.18 -25.07 -13.82
C ILE A 67 -23.36 -25.70 -14.61
N ILE A 68 -24.56 -25.13 -14.55
CA ILE A 68 -25.73 -25.61 -15.32
C ILE A 68 -25.61 -25.33 -16.84
N LYS A 69 -24.78 -24.37 -17.29
CA LYS A 69 -24.68 -24.03 -18.74
C LYS A 69 -24.06 -25.13 -19.58
N ASP A 70 -23.21 -25.95 -18.99
CA ASP A 70 -22.54 -27.04 -19.71
C ASP A 70 -23.44 -28.28 -19.87
N TYR A 71 -24.59 -28.30 -19.18
CA TYR A 71 -25.59 -29.34 -19.26
C TYR A 71 -26.67 -28.99 -20.29
N GLN A 72 -26.83 -29.84 -21.30
CA GLN A 72 -27.86 -29.73 -22.32
C GLN A 72 -29.09 -30.55 -21.93
N VAL A 73 -30.29 -30.04 -22.21
CA VAL A 73 -31.54 -30.79 -21.98
C VAL A 73 -31.59 -31.96 -22.97
N ILE A 74 -31.71 -33.17 -22.44
CA ILE A 74 -31.84 -34.40 -23.21
C ILE A 74 -33.29 -34.85 -23.26
N ASP A 75 -34.01 -34.72 -22.14
CA ASP A 75 -35.40 -35.17 -22.02
C ASP A 75 -36.19 -34.28 -21.04
N LEU A 76 -37.52 -34.30 -21.20
CA LEU A 76 -38.50 -33.64 -20.34
C LEU A 76 -39.61 -34.65 -20.03
N ASP A 77 -39.71 -35.06 -18.77
CA ASP A 77 -40.72 -36.03 -18.33
C ASP A 77 -41.78 -35.40 -17.42
N GLU A 78 -43.01 -35.31 -17.95
CA GLU A 78 -44.21 -34.81 -17.28
C GLU A 78 -45.14 -35.95 -16.80
N SER A 79 -44.64 -37.19 -16.73
CA SER A 79 -45.48 -38.38 -16.55
C SER A 79 -46.25 -38.47 -15.22
N ALA A 80 -45.98 -37.61 -14.24
CA ALA A 80 -46.65 -37.63 -12.95
C ALA A 80 -46.89 -36.22 -12.39
N SER A 81 -47.93 -35.53 -12.89
CA SER A 81 -48.44 -34.30 -12.26
C SER A 81 -48.66 -34.52 -10.75
N PRO A 82 -48.11 -33.65 -9.87
CA PRO A 82 -47.62 -32.29 -10.13
C PRO A 82 -46.09 -32.16 -10.32
N ILE A 83 -45.38 -33.25 -10.63
CA ILE A 83 -43.92 -33.25 -10.74
C ILE A 83 -43.49 -33.35 -12.21
N THR A 84 -42.61 -32.44 -12.61
CA THR A 84 -41.93 -32.45 -13.90
C THR A 84 -40.42 -32.65 -13.69
N TYR A 85 -39.81 -33.55 -14.46
CA TYR A 85 -38.36 -33.80 -14.43
C TYR A 85 -37.70 -33.27 -15.70
N ILE A 86 -36.75 -32.35 -15.54
CA ILE A 86 -35.90 -31.87 -16.65
C ILE A 86 -34.59 -32.64 -16.58
N CYS A 87 -34.35 -33.51 -17.56
CA CYS A 87 -33.19 -34.39 -17.57
C CYS A 87 -32.12 -33.82 -18.50
N LYS A 88 -30.93 -33.59 -17.97
CA LYS A 88 -29.81 -32.97 -18.70
C LYS A 88 -28.56 -33.84 -18.66
N GLN A 89 -27.69 -33.64 -19.65
CA GLN A 89 -26.37 -34.28 -19.72
C GLN A 89 -25.33 -33.28 -20.28
N ASN A 90 -24.09 -33.33 -19.79
CA ASN A 90 -22.99 -32.55 -20.34
C ASN A 90 -22.21 -33.33 -21.42
N ASN A 91 -21.23 -32.71 -22.06
CA ASN A 91 -20.39 -33.35 -23.09
C ASN A 91 -19.51 -34.50 -22.55
N SER A 92 -19.27 -34.55 -21.24
CA SER A 92 -18.52 -35.62 -20.57
C SER A 92 -19.38 -36.84 -20.25
N GLY A 93 -20.71 -36.74 -20.43
CA GLY A 93 -21.66 -37.79 -20.12
C GLY A 93 -22.23 -37.74 -18.70
N ASP A 94 -21.81 -36.77 -17.87
CA ASP A 94 -22.38 -36.57 -16.54
C ASP A 94 -23.81 -36.07 -16.67
N TRP A 95 -24.68 -36.53 -15.76
CA TRP A 95 -26.10 -36.24 -15.79
C TRP A 95 -26.50 -35.29 -14.65
N LEU A 96 -27.56 -34.52 -14.89
CA LEU A 96 -28.22 -33.64 -13.93
C LEU A 96 -29.72 -33.75 -14.15
N ILE A 97 -30.47 -34.10 -13.12
CA ILE A 97 -31.94 -34.13 -13.16
C ILE A 97 -32.49 -33.05 -12.24
N ILE A 98 -33.33 -32.18 -12.80
CA ILE A 98 -34.01 -31.12 -12.08
C ILE A 98 -35.45 -31.57 -11.85
N LYS A 99 -35.83 -31.72 -10.59
CA LYS A 99 -37.21 -32.00 -10.18
C LYS A 99 -37.90 -30.69 -9.87
N MET A 100 -39.00 -30.43 -10.57
CA MET A 100 -39.87 -29.29 -10.36
C MET A 100 -41.19 -29.78 -9.77
N ASN A 101 -41.60 -29.23 -8.63
CA ASN A 101 -42.92 -29.45 -8.09
C ASN A 101 -43.82 -28.25 -8.42
N GLU A 102 -44.80 -28.46 -9.30
CA GLU A 102 -45.69 -27.43 -9.83
C GLU A 102 -46.68 -26.89 -8.79
N THR A 103 -46.85 -27.59 -7.66
CA THR A 103 -47.74 -27.16 -6.57
C THR A 103 -47.06 -26.31 -5.50
N SER A 104 -45.73 -26.33 -5.40
CA SER A 104 -44.97 -25.69 -4.32
C SER A 104 -44.05 -24.57 -4.83
N GLU A 105 -44.64 -23.48 -5.33
CA GLU A 105 -43.91 -22.26 -5.74
C GLU A 105 -42.76 -22.50 -6.75
N LEU A 106 -42.82 -23.59 -7.52
CA LEU A 106 -41.77 -24.01 -8.46
C LEU A 106 -40.41 -24.27 -7.80
N ALA A 107 -40.40 -24.78 -6.56
CA ALA A 107 -39.18 -25.24 -5.91
C ALA A 107 -38.45 -26.25 -6.82
N LEU A 108 -37.22 -25.89 -7.20
CA LEU A 108 -36.34 -26.74 -8.00
C LEU A 108 -35.40 -27.49 -7.09
N GLN A 109 -35.38 -28.81 -7.21
CA GLN A 109 -34.42 -29.65 -6.54
C GLN A 109 -33.59 -30.41 -7.55
N TYR A 110 -32.35 -30.74 -7.19
CA TYR A 110 -31.35 -31.24 -8.12
C TYR A 110 -30.81 -32.60 -7.67
N ALA A 111 -30.61 -33.48 -8.64
CA ALA A 111 -29.95 -34.76 -8.46
C ALA A 111 -28.81 -34.88 -9.48
N ASN A 112 -27.64 -35.32 -9.03
CA ASN A 112 -26.50 -35.66 -9.88
C ASN A 112 -25.73 -36.86 -9.28
N ILE A 113 -24.55 -37.16 -9.83
CA ILE A 113 -23.71 -38.27 -9.35
C ILE A 113 -23.29 -38.09 -7.88
N SER A 114 -23.09 -36.86 -7.38
CA SER A 114 -22.58 -36.63 -6.01
C SER A 114 -23.54 -37.12 -4.92
N ASN A 115 -24.84 -36.93 -5.10
CA ASN A 115 -25.86 -37.36 -4.15
C ASN A 115 -26.55 -38.67 -4.54
N ASN A 116 -26.20 -39.26 -5.69
CA ASN A 116 -26.74 -40.51 -6.21
C ASN A 116 -25.65 -41.39 -6.86
N GLY A 117 -24.52 -41.59 -6.17
CA GLY A 117 -23.30 -42.20 -6.73
C GLY A 117 -23.43 -43.62 -7.29
N SER A 118 -24.52 -44.34 -7.02
CA SER A 118 -24.81 -45.64 -7.64
C SER A 118 -25.27 -45.54 -9.11
N TYR A 119 -25.72 -44.36 -9.55
CA TYR A 119 -26.20 -44.13 -10.91
C TYR A 119 -25.14 -43.37 -11.70
N THR A 120 -24.24 -44.10 -12.36
CA THR A 120 -23.08 -43.50 -13.05
C THR A 120 -23.35 -43.12 -14.50
N THR A 121 -24.52 -43.47 -15.05
CA THR A 121 -24.93 -43.14 -16.42
C THR A 121 -26.24 -42.38 -16.45
N TYR A 122 -26.43 -41.55 -17.49
CA TYR A 122 -27.70 -40.85 -17.73
C TYR A 122 -28.89 -41.81 -17.83
N THR A 123 -28.73 -42.94 -18.52
CA THR A 123 -29.82 -43.92 -18.74
C THR A 123 -30.32 -44.52 -17.42
N ASP A 124 -29.40 -44.88 -16.52
CA ASP A 124 -29.74 -45.45 -15.22
C ASP A 124 -30.42 -44.41 -14.32
N ALA A 125 -29.86 -43.19 -14.28
CA ALA A 125 -30.42 -42.08 -13.51
C ALA A 125 -31.81 -41.66 -14.02
N HIS A 126 -31.98 -41.58 -15.35
CA HIS A 126 -33.26 -41.26 -15.97
C HIS A 126 -34.31 -42.32 -15.59
N THR A 127 -33.97 -43.60 -15.68
CA THR A 127 -34.90 -44.69 -15.31
C THR A 127 -35.32 -44.61 -13.83
N ALA A 128 -34.39 -44.22 -12.95
CA ALA A 128 -34.60 -44.12 -11.51
C ALA A 128 -35.07 -42.74 -11.01
N ARG A 129 -35.35 -41.77 -11.90
CA ARG A 129 -35.58 -40.35 -11.56
C ARG A 129 -36.60 -40.10 -10.45
N ALA A 130 -37.64 -40.94 -10.34
CA ALA A 130 -38.65 -40.81 -9.29
C ALA A 130 -38.15 -41.21 -7.88
N SER A 131 -37.08 -42.00 -7.79
CA SER A 131 -36.50 -42.51 -6.54
C SER A 131 -35.12 -41.94 -6.20
N LEU A 132 -34.61 -40.99 -6.98
CA LEU A 132 -33.35 -40.32 -6.67
C LEU A 132 -33.47 -39.44 -5.42
N THR A 133 -32.33 -39.22 -4.77
CA THR A 133 -32.18 -38.21 -3.72
C THR A 133 -32.03 -36.84 -4.38
N TYR A 134 -32.87 -35.87 -3.98
CA TYR A 134 -32.85 -34.50 -4.48
C TYR A 134 -32.49 -33.52 -3.37
N GLN A 135 -31.67 -32.53 -3.70
CA GLN A 135 -31.17 -31.50 -2.78
C GLN A 135 -31.16 -30.12 -3.45
N ASP A 136 -30.84 -29.07 -2.70
CA ASP A 136 -30.65 -27.74 -3.25
C ASP A 136 -29.34 -27.68 -4.07
N LEU A 137 -29.25 -26.73 -5.01
CA LEU A 137 -28.13 -26.67 -5.96
C LEU A 137 -26.77 -26.44 -5.27
N ASP A 138 -26.76 -25.68 -4.18
CA ASP A 138 -25.59 -25.35 -3.37
C ASP A 138 -25.08 -26.53 -2.52
N GLN A 139 -25.84 -27.62 -2.46
CA GLN A 139 -25.48 -28.86 -1.77
C GLN A 139 -24.90 -29.94 -2.69
N LEU A 140 -24.88 -29.70 -4.00
CA LEU A 140 -24.32 -30.65 -4.97
C LEU A 140 -22.82 -30.42 -5.19
N ASP A 141 -22.07 -31.52 -5.22
CA ASP A 141 -20.70 -31.52 -5.74
C ASP A 141 -20.72 -31.81 -7.25
N PHE A 142 -20.02 -31.00 -8.03
CA PHE A 142 -19.83 -31.21 -9.47
C PHE A 142 -18.38 -31.60 -9.72
N THR A 143 -18.09 -32.89 -9.58
CA THR A 143 -16.78 -33.46 -9.92
C THR A 143 -16.53 -33.31 -11.42
N GLY A 144 -15.47 -32.60 -11.83
CA GLY A 144 -15.07 -32.50 -13.24
C GLY A 144 -15.40 -31.18 -13.93
N ALA A 145 -16.23 -30.32 -13.34
CA ALA A 145 -16.16 -28.90 -13.64
C ALA A 145 -14.81 -28.46 -13.09
N GLY A 146 -13.84 -28.19 -13.98
CA GLY A 146 -12.48 -27.82 -13.60
C GLY A 146 -12.58 -26.90 -12.42
N THR A 147 -12.06 -27.34 -11.26
CA THR A 147 -11.98 -26.51 -10.07
C THR A 147 -11.46 -25.20 -10.62
N ILE A 148 -12.25 -24.11 -10.59
CA ILE A 148 -11.63 -22.80 -10.77
C ILE A 148 -10.63 -22.88 -9.64
N PRO A 149 -9.31 -22.94 -9.92
CA PRO A 149 -8.39 -22.81 -8.83
C PRO A 149 -8.84 -21.47 -8.28
N VAL A 150 -9.38 -21.49 -7.07
CA VAL A 150 -9.14 -20.39 -6.18
C VAL A 150 -7.63 -20.53 -6.00
N SER A 151 -6.86 -20.11 -7.02
CA SER A 151 -5.69 -19.33 -6.76
C SER A 151 -6.27 -18.35 -5.78
N GLU A 152 -6.00 -18.59 -4.50
CA GLU A 152 -6.18 -17.58 -3.50
C GLU A 152 -5.73 -16.33 -4.22
N VAL A 153 -6.67 -15.40 -4.45
CA VAL A 153 -6.28 -14.06 -4.79
C VAL A 153 -5.66 -13.60 -3.48
N TYR A 154 -4.44 -14.08 -3.24
CA TYR A 154 -3.50 -13.57 -2.30
C TYR A 154 -3.23 -12.23 -2.92
N VAL A 155 -4.07 -11.26 -2.55
CA VAL A 155 -3.64 -9.87 -2.55
C VAL A 155 -2.46 -9.94 -1.61
N ASP A 156 -1.26 -10.09 -2.18
CA ASP A 156 -0.01 -10.23 -1.45
C ASP A 156 0.24 -8.91 -0.71
N TYR A 157 -0.43 -8.77 0.43
CA TYR A 157 -0.36 -7.61 1.29
C TYR A 157 0.89 -7.66 2.17
N LYS A 158 1.63 -8.78 2.15
CA LYS A 158 2.82 -8.97 2.99
C LYS A 158 4.10 -8.42 2.37
N SER A 159 4.13 -8.16 1.06
CA SER A 159 5.30 -7.62 0.37
C SER A 159 5.32 -6.10 0.24
N GLN A 160 4.22 -5.40 0.50
CA GLN A 160 4.10 -3.95 0.27
C GLN A 160 4.30 -3.11 1.53
N LEU A 161 5.45 -3.26 2.19
CA LEU A 161 5.78 -2.34 3.27
C LEU A 161 6.05 -0.94 2.70
N PRO A 162 5.44 0.11 3.28
CA PRO A 162 5.74 1.47 2.88
C PRO A 162 7.20 1.78 3.17
N ALA A 163 7.85 2.50 2.28
CA ALA A 163 9.24 2.90 2.41
C ALA A 163 9.43 4.36 1.99
N ASP A 164 10.27 5.05 2.76
CA ASP A 164 10.72 6.41 2.49
C ASP A 164 12.23 6.39 2.25
N TYR A 165 12.66 6.86 1.09
CA TYR A 165 14.06 6.87 0.72
C TYR A 165 14.52 8.26 0.28
N TYR A 166 15.66 8.70 0.80
CA TYR A 166 16.43 9.81 0.26
C TYR A 166 16.96 9.47 -1.14
N ILE A 167 16.90 10.46 -2.01
CA ILE A 167 17.68 10.48 -3.24
C ILE A 167 19.05 11.07 -2.90
N TYR A 168 20.13 10.48 -3.42
CA TYR A 168 21.48 10.87 -3.03
C TYR A 168 22.49 10.78 -4.16
N ASN A 169 23.59 11.52 -4.02
CA ASN A 169 24.74 11.49 -4.91
C ASN A 169 25.84 10.62 -4.26
N ILE A 170 26.17 9.49 -4.88
CA ILE A 170 27.11 8.48 -4.36
C ILE A 170 28.52 9.09 -4.20
N GLN A 171 29.10 8.95 -3.01
CA GLN A 171 30.44 9.44 -2.66
C GLN A 171 31.44 8.31 -2.40
N ALA A 172 30.99 7.20 -1.80
CA ALA A 172 31.85 6.06 -1.50
C ALA A 172 31.06 4.74 -1.46
N THR A 173 31.73 3.63 -1.75
CA THR A 173 31.15 2.27 -1.79
C THR A 173 31.97 1.30 -0.93
N PRO A 174 31.90 1.37 0.41
CA PRO A 174 32.67 0.50 1.28
C PRO A 174 32.22 -0.97 1.15
N SER A 175 33.08 -1.92 1.52
CA SER A 175 32.72 -3.35 1.54
C SER A 175 32.61 -3.85 2.98
N ILE A 176 31.51 -4.52 3.30
CA ILE A 176 31.29 -5.17 4.60
C ILE A 176 32.36 -6.26 4.80
N SER A 177 33.01 -6.25 5.96
CA SER A 177 34.11 -7.18 6.30
C SER A 177 33.67 -8.32 7.23
N SER A 178 32.52 -8.18 7.89
CA SER A 178 31.87 -9.23 8.68
C SER A 178 30.35 -9.09 8.60
N ASN A 179 29.63 -10.20 8.62
CA ASN A 179 28.16 -10.18 8.62
C ASN A 179 27.62 -9.30 9.76
N ALA A 180 26.58 -8.54 9.47
CA ALA A 180 25.81 -7.75 10.42
C ALA A 180 24.48 -8.45 10.70
N SER A 181 24.01 -8.36 11.94
CA SER A 181 22.74 -8.91 12.38
C SER A 181 21.64 -7.86 12.31
N ILE A 182 20.38 -8.32 12.33
CA ILE A 182 19.25 -7.43 12.59
C ILE A 182 19.49 -6.70 13.93
N ASP A 183 19.01 -5.46 14.00
CA ASP A 183 19.17 -4.54 15.13
C ASP A 183 20.59 -4.00 15.38
N ASP A 184 21.60 -4.39 14.60
CA ASP A 184 22.93 -3.76 14.70
C ASP A 184 22.86 -2.28 14.28
N GLU A 185 23.58 -1.41 15.00
CA GLU A 185 23.73 0.02 14.68
C GLU A 185 25.14 0.36 14.16
N VAL A 186 25.98 -0.65 13.96
CA VAL A 186 27.37 -0.51 13.51
C VAL A 186 27.69 -1.56 12.46
N LEU A 187 28.13 -1.10 11.29
CA LEU A 187 28.67 -1.96 10.23
C LEU A 187 30.20 -2.01 10.33
N THR A 188 30.75 -3.22 10.30
CA THR A 188 32.20 -3.41 10.19
C THR A 188 32.61 -3.54 8.73
N VAL A 189 33.38 -2.58 8.23
CA VAL A 189 33.79 -2.48 6.83
C VAL A 189 35.30 -2.63 6.68
N THR A 190 35.75 -3.02 5.48
CA THR A 190 37.18 -3.15 5.16
C THR A 190 37.90 -1.80 5.25
N SER A 191 37.23 -0.72 4.84
CA SER A 191 37.69 0.66 4.95
C SER A 191 36.49 1.59 4.90
N SER A 192 36.47 2.62 5.73
CA SER A 192 35.49 3.71 5.70
C SER A 192 35.98 4.95 4.92
N THR A 193 37.08 4.82 4.17
CA THR A 193 37.64 5.95 3.42
C THR A 193 36.59 6.57 2.50
N GLY A 194 36.38 7.89 2.61
CA GLY A 194 35.37 8.61 1.84
C GLY A 194 33.95 8.59 2.44
N VAL A 195 33.71 7.82 3.51
CA VAL A 195 32.44 7.84 4.24
C VAL A 195 32.46 9.00 5.25
N VAL A 196 31.43 9.85 5.20
CA VAL A 196 31.32 11.06 6.02
C VAL A 196 30.06 10.98 6.88
N ALA A 197 30.15 11.37 8.16
CA ALA A 197 28.98 11.48 9.03
C ALA A 197 27.99 12.53 8.48
N GLY A 198 26.70 12.23 8.56
CA GLY A 198 25.62 13.01 7.96
C GLY A 198 25.24 12.55 6.54
N ASN A 199 26.08 11.78 5.85
CA ASN A 199 25.71 11.17 4.58
C ASN A 199 24.64 10.10 4.76
N VAL A 200 23.88 9.83 3.71
CA VAL A 200 23.03 8.65 3.67
C VAL A 200 23.89 7.42 3.39
N ILE A 201 23.53 6.29 4.00
CA ILE A 201 24.03 4.96 3.68
C ILE A 201 22.87 4.13 3.17
N THR A 202 23.08 3.44 2.05
CA THR A 202 22.14 2.51 1.45
C THR A 202 22.81 1.15 1.29
N ILE A 203 22.13 0.09 1.69
CA ILE A 203 22.63 -1.28 1.64
C ILE A 203 21.68 -2.12 0.79
N TYR A 204 22.24 -2.87 -0.15
CA TYR A 204 21.52 -3.76 -1.04
C TYR A 204 22.02 -5.20 -0.87
N GLU A 205 21.11 -6.14 -0.62
CA GLU A 205 21.43 -7.58 -0.67
C GLU A 205 20.20 -8.39 -1.14
N GLY A 206 20.34 -9.07 -2.27
CA GLY A 206 19.21 -9.72 -2.93
C GLY A 206 18.09 -8.73 -3.24
N THR A 207 16.89 -8.99 -2.71
CA THR A 207 15.69 -8.17 -2.86
C THR A 207 15.51 -7.14 -1.74
N VAL A 208 16.46 -7.01 -0.82
CA VAL A 208 16.34 -6.13 0.35
C VAL A 208 17.13 -4.84 0.12
N MET A 209 16.53 -3.73 0.53
CA MET A 209 17.13 -2.40 0.58
C MET A 209 16.95 -1.80 1.97
N PHE A 210 18.04 -1.36 2.57
CA PHE A 210 18.03 -0.58 3.81
C PHE A 210 18.63 0.80 3.55
N GLN A 211 18.09 1.83 4.21
CA GLN A 211 18.66 3.17 4.16
C GLN A 211 18.64 3.86 5.53
N SER A 212 19.74 4.53 5.89
CA SER A 212 19.83 5.33 7.11
C SER A 212 20.85 6.47 6.93
N LEU A 213 21.04 7.29 7.97
CA LEU A 213 22.10 8.30 8.03
C LEU A 213 23.32 7.73 8.74
N VAL A 214 24.50 8.07 8.25
CA VAL A 214 25.76 7.80 8.94
C VAL A 214 25.89 8.77 10.12
N THR A 215 26.08 8.26 11.33
CA THR A 215 26.23 9.08 12.55
C THR A 215 27.68 9.29 12.95
N ALA A 216 28.54 8.30 12.72
CA ALA A 216 29.97 8.37 12.97
C ALA A 216 30.75 7.37 12.12
N THR A 217 32.05 7.59 11.94
CA THR A 217 32.96 6.65 11.27
C THR A 217 34.27 6.50 12.03
N THR A 218 34.81 5.28 12.05
CA THR A 218 36.22 5.00 12.37
C THR A 218 36.88 4.38 11.14
N ALA A 219 38.16 4.00 11.18
CA ALA A 219 38.84 3.40 10.03
C ALA A 219 38.11 2.17 9.43
N THR A 220 37.46 1.35 10.27
CA THR A 220 36.85 0.08 9.87
C THR A 220 35.40 -0.08 10.35
N THR A 221 34.79 0.96 10.91
CA THR A 221 33.39 0.91 11.34
C THR A 221 32.62 2.12 10.87
N ILE A 222 31.34 1.91 10.57
CA ILE A 222 30.36 2.93 10.22
C ILE A 222 29.19 2.78 11.19
N SER A 223 28.93 3.82 11.98
CA SER A 223 27.74 3.90 12.85
C SER A 223 26.59 4.52 12.07
N ILE A 224 25.39 3.95 12.23
CA ILE A 224 24.18 4.35 11.51
C ILE A 224 23.10 4.86 12.47
N GLY A 225 22.17 5.68 11.96
CA GLY A 225 21.16 6.37 12.77
C GLY A 225 19.91 5.54 13.07
N SER A 226 19.70 4.46 12.33
CA SER A 226 18.61 3.51 12.51
C SER A 226 19.21 2.11 12.63
N PRO A 227 18.71 1.25 13.52
CA PRO A 227 19.10 -0.16 13.56
C PRO A 227 18.77 -0.85 12.23
N LEU A 228 19.56 -1.87 11.86
CA LEU A 228 19.28 -2.68 10.68
C LEU A 228 17.96 -3.44 10.84
N ASP A 229 17.10 -3.40 9.82
CA ASP A 229 15.86 -4.17 9.74
C ASP A 229 16.05 -5.57 9.11
N PHE A 230 17.27 -5.85 8.66
CA PHE A 230 17.67 -7.09 8.01
C PHE A 230 19.12 -7.44 8.33
N ALA A 231 19.44 -8.73 8.39
CA ALA A 231 20.82 -9.20 8.57
C ALA A 231 21.56 -9.17 7.22
N PHE A 232 22.64 -8.41 7.14
CA PHE A 232 23.43 -8.26 5.91
C PHE A 232 24.73 -9.07 5.97
N THR A 233 25.08 -9.74 4.87
CA THR A 233 26.34 -10.50 4.77
C THR A 233 27.45 -9.67 4.12
N THR A 234 28.66 -10.24 4.05
CA THR A 234 29.77 -9.64 3.30
C THR A 234 29.52 -9.54 1.78
N ALA A 235 28.43 -10.14 1.26
CA ALA A 235 28.04 -10.02 -0.15
C ALA A 235 27.20 -8.77 -0.45
N ALA A 236 26.72 -8.05 0.58
CA ALA A 236 25.91 -6.86 0.39
C ALA A 236 26.71 -5.74 -0.31
N THR A 237 26.01 -4.96 -1.15
CA THR A 237 26.55 -3.74 -1.73
C THR A 237 26.19 -2.56 -0.83
N VAL A 238 27.20 -1.77 -0.43
CA VAL A 238 26.99 -0.56 0.37
C VAL A 238 27.35 0.66 -0.46
N GLU A 239 26.44 1.61 -0.51
CA GLU A 239 26.63 2.93 -1.13
C GLU A 239 26.42 3.99 -0.06
N THR A 240 27.28 5.01 -0.02
CA THR A 240 27.11 6.17 0.86
C THR A 240 27.17 7.44 0.02
N GLY A 241 26.39 8.46 0.38
CA GLY A 241 26.33 9.66 -0.43
C GLY A 241 25.67 10.88 0.20
N LEU A 242 25.78 12.00 -0.51
CA LEU A 242 25.15 13.26 -0.13
C LEU A 242 23.66 13.21 -0.47
N TRP A 243 22.79 13.34 0.53
CA TRP A 243 21.34 13.51 0.33
C TRP A 243 20.95 14.99 0.31
N ASN A 244 21.75 15.85 0.94
CA ASN A 244 21.60 17.29 0.84
C ASN A 244 22.10 17.75 -0.53
N MET A 245 21.18 18.34 -1.28
CA MET A 245 21.31 18.75 -2.66
C MET A 245 21.77 20.21 -2.80
N ASN A 246 22.11 20.90 -1.71
CA ASN A 246 22.67 22.26 -1.72
C ASN A 246 24.17 22.29 -2.12
N VAL A 247 24.47 21.69 -3.27
CA VAL A 247 25.83 21.50 -3.78
C VAL A 247 26.24 22.56 -4.79
N ASP A 248 27.55 22.72 -5.01
CA ASP A 248 28.06 23.46 -6.18
C ASP A 248 27.92 22.59 -7.44
N GLY A 249 26.84 22.80 -8.18
CA GLY A 249 26.61 22.19 -9.49
C GLY A 249 27.12 23.01 -10.67
N SER A 250 27.70 24.20 -10.44
CA SER A 250 28.04 25.15 -11.50
C SER A 250 29.19 24.69 -12.39
N SER A 251 30.13 23.92 -11.83
CA SER A 251 31.32 23.41 -12.52
C SER A 251 31.12 22.01 -13.11
N THR A 252 30.25 21.19 -12.51
CA THR A 252 29.93 19.83 -12.96
C THR A 252 28.52 19.48 -12.49
N THR A 253 27.71 18.94 -13.39
CA THR A 253 26.36 18.45 -13.06
C THR A 253 26.42 17.45 -11.91
N GLN A 254 25.73 17.76 -10.82
CA GLN A 254 25.56 16.85 -9.69
C GLN A 254 24.31 16.01 -9.92
N ILE A 255 24.45 14.69 -9.84
CA ILE A 255 23.36 13.73 -10.09
C ILE A 255 23.03 13.02 -8.78
N PHE A 256 21.84 13.29 -8.27
CA PHE A 256 21.25 12.58 -7.15
C PHE A 256 20.32 11.51 -7.73
N LYS A 257 20.41 10.27 -7.27
CA LYS A 257 19.61 9.19 -7.83
C LYS A 257 19.15 8.16 -6.80
N ILE A 258 18.22 7.33 -7.24
CA ILE A 258 17.75 6.16 -6.52
C ILE A 258 17.41 5.04 -7.52
N LYS A 259 17.68 3.80 -7.10
CA LYS A 259 17.42 2.55 -7.82
C LYS A 259 16.83 1.52 -6.87
N ALA A 260 16.03 0.59 -7.40
CA ALA A 260 15.57 -0.58 -6.67
C ALA A 260 16.64 -1.71 -6.69
N PRO A 261 16.71 -2.58 -5.66
CA PRO A 261 17.46 -3.82 -5.72
C PRO A 261 17.11 -4.68 -6.94
N ILE A 262 18.09 -5.44 -7.45
CA ILE A 262 17.86 -6.41 -8.52
C ILE A 262 16.81 -7.44 -8.06
N GLY A 263 15.83 -7.74 -8.92
CA GLY A 263 14.73 -8.66 -8.61
C GLY A 263 13.54 -8.00 -7.90
N THR A 264 13.59 -6.68 -7.70
CA THR A 264 12.48 -5.91 -7.13
C THR A 264 12.12 -4.71 -7.99
N SER A 265 10.96 -4.15 -7.70
CA SER A 265 10.52 -2.85 -8.21
C SER A 265 10.19 -1.91 -7.05
N LEU A 266 10.39 -0.62 -7.26
CA LEU A 266 9.93 0.42 -6.34
C LEU A 266 8.79 1.19 -7.00
N HIS A 267 7.59 1.08 -6.41
CA HIS A 267 6.41 1.84 -6.81
C HIS A 267 6.44 3.18 -6.10
N VAL A 268 6.80 4.25 -6.79
CA VAL A 268 6.89 5.61 -6.25
C VAL A 268 5.54 6.29 -6.30
N HIS A 269 4.99 6.57 -5.13
CA HIS A 269 3.71 7.26 -4.96
C HIS A 269 3.89 8.76 -4.80
N VAL A 270 4.91 9.19 -4.06
CA VAL A 270 5.11 10.60 -3.73
C VAL A 270 6.57 11.01 -3.87
N PHE A 271 6.80 12.16 -4.51
CA PHE A 271 8.04 12.93 -4.36
C PHE A 271 7.81 14.02 -3.31
N SER A 272 8.66 14.07 -2.29
CA SER A 272 8.65 15.14 -1.28
C SER A 272 9.97 15.89 -1.32
N LEU A 273 9.92 17.20 -1.58
CA LEU A 273 11.06 18.09 -1.54
C LEU A 273 10.93 19.09 -0.41
N THR A 274 12.04 19.37 0.24
CA THR A 274 12.15 20.37 1.31
C THR A 274 13.36 21.25 1.05
N MET A 275 13.16 22.57 1.14
CA MET A 275 14.22 23.56 1.17
C MET A 275 14.15 24.36 2.47
N LEU A 276 15.29 24.61 3.09
CA LEU A 276 15.44 25.51 4.25
C LEU A 276 16.43 26.61 3.91
N ASP A 277 16.15 27.83 4.38
CA ASP A 277 17.00 29.00 4.16
C ASP A 277 16.81 30.02 5.30
N SER A 278 17.83 30.84 5.49
CA SER A 278 17.80 32.03 6.34
C SER A 278 17.01 33.20 5.72
N THR A 279 16.81 33.17 4.39
CA THR A 279 16.15 34.21 3.60
C THR A 279 14.68 33.88 3.31
N ALA A 280 13.82 34.90 3.31
CA ALA A 280 12.42 34.75 2.94
C ALA A 280 12.25 34.23 1.50
N MET A 281 11.36 33.26 1.34
CA MET A 281 11.08 32.58 0.09
C MET A 281 9.85 33.18 -0.60
N ASP A 282 9.87 33.23 -1.92
CA ASP A 282 8.75 33.69 -2.77
C ASP A 282 8.78 32.95 -4.11
N ASP A 283 7.73 33.12 -4.93
CA ASP A 283 7.55 32.40 -6.20
C ASP A 283 8.66 32.69 -7.24
N GLY A 284 9.32 33.84 -7.17
CA GLY A 284 10.39 34.25 -8.08
C GLY A 284 11.79 33.78 -7.70
N LYS A 285 11.93 33.11 -6.55
CA LYS A 285 13.18 32.57 -6.00
C LYS A 285 13.27 31.06 -6.17
N PHE A 286 14.43 30.46 -5.95
CA PHE A 286 14.55 29.02 -5.74
C PHE A 286 14.90 28.78 -4.27
N GLY A 287 13.97 28.24 -3.48
CA GLY A 287 14.06 28.37 -2.02
C GLY A 287 14.08 29.84 -1.62
N GLY A 288 15.11 30.27 -0.88
CA GLY A 288 15.32 31.68 -0.53
C GLY A 288 16.39 32.40 -1.38
N ILE A 289 17.05 31.69 -2.31
CA ILE A 289 18.10 32.22 -3.20
C ILE A 289 17.52 32.75 -4.52
N THR A 290 18.36 33.40 -5.32
CA THR A 290 17.96 33.87 -6.67
C THR A 290 17.55 32.67 -7.54
N GLN A 291 16.59 32.86 -8.45
CA GLN A 291 16.22 31.82 -9.42
C GLN A 291 17.46 31.24 -10.13
N LEU A 292 17.39 29.96 -10.41
CA LEU A 292 18.46 29.21 -11.04
C LEU A 292 18.57 29.56 -12.53
N THR A 293 19.79 29.54 -13.07
CA THR A 293 20.02 29.81 -14.49
C THR A 293 19.80 28.55 -15.33
N ASN A 294 20.31 27.40 -14.87
CA ASN A 294 20.21 26.11 -15.58
C ASN A 294 19.11 25.19 -15.02
N GLY A 295 18.63 25.48 -13.82
CA GLY A 295 17.56 24.78 -13.11
C GLY A 295 17.97 23.41 -12.57
N MET A 296 17.06 22.83 -11.80
CA MET A 296 17.07 21.41 -11.49
C MET A 296 16.25 20.64 -12.53
N VAL A 297 16.73 19.46 -12.92
CA VAL A 297 16.02 18.57 -13.86
C VAL A 297 15.71 17.25 -13.19
N GLY A 298 14.42 16.94 -13.03
CA GLY A 298 13.95 15.60 -12.67
C GLY A 298 13.92 14.72 -13.90
N ARG A 299 14.45 13.50 -13.81
CA ARG A 299 14.61 12.58 -14.95
C ARG A 299 14.33 11.14 -14.53
N PHE A 300 13.71 10.39 -15.44
CA PHE A 300 13.55 8.95 -15.33
C PHE A 300 14.38 8.26 -16.42
N VAL A 301 15.08 7.20 -16.05
CA VAL A 301 15.96 6.41 -16.92
C VAL A 301 15.51 4.95 -16.87
N ASN A 302 15.04 4.41 -17.98
CA ASN A 302 14.56 3.02 -18.09
C ASN A 302 14.93 2.38 -19.45
N GLY A 303 16.23 2.41 -19.77
CA GLY A 303 16.73 2.17 -21.14
C GLY A 303 16.44 3.33 -22.11
N MET A 304 15.48 4.19 -21.78
CA MET A 304 15.27 5.51 -22.38
C MET A 304 15.36 6.59 -21.31
N THR A 305 15.81 7.79 -21.70
CA THR A 305 15.84 8.95 -20.81
C THR A 305 14.64 9.85 -21.07
N LYS A 306 13.86 10.16 -20.03
CA LYS A 306 12.75 11.12 -20.08
C LYS A 306 12.89 12.17 -18.99
N ASN A 307 12.89 13.44 -19.36
CA ASN A 307 12.86 14.53 -18.39
C ASN A 307 11.41 14.72 -17.91
N LEU A 308 11.20 14.75 -16.60
CA LEU A 308 9.91 14.94 -15.95
C LEU A 308 9.57 16.42 -15.77
N ALA A 309 10.56 17.22 -15.36
CA ALA A 309 10.40 18.66 -15.13
C ALA A 309 11.76 19.36 -15.19
N LEU A 310 11.74 20.64 -15.62
CA LEU A 310 12.81 21.60 -15.43
C LEU A 310 12.27 22.68 -14.48
N ILE A 311 12.94 22.90 -13.36
CA ILE A 311 12.49 23.83 -12.33
C ILE A 311 13.60 24.84 -12.07
N VAL A 312 13.29 26.12 -12.27
CA VAL A 312 14.26 27.23 -12.11
C VAL A 312 13.95 28.11 -10.90
N ASN A 313 12.72 28.04 -10.37
CA ASN A 313 12.23 28.82 -9.23
C ASN A 313 11.10 28.06 -8.52
N ASN A 314 10.55 28.64 -7.46
CA ASN A 314 9.57 28.02 -6.58
C ASN A 314 8.23 27.80 -7.30
N ILE A 315 7.79 28.74 -8.15
CA ILE A 315 6.57 28.56 -8.95
C ILE A 315 6.70 27.40 -9.95
N GLY A 316 7.91 27.13 -10.45
CA GLY A 316 8.17 25.98 -11.33
C GLY A 316 7.82 24.63 -10.70
N PHE A 317 7.85 24.49 -9.37
CA PHE A 317 7.34 23.29 -8.70
C PHE A 317 5.83 23.15 -8.86
N TYR A 318 5.08 24.23 -8.65
CA TYR A 318 3.63 24.22 -8.83
C TYR A 318 3.25 23.90 -10.28
N GLU A 319 3.93 24.51 -11.25
CA GLU A 319 3.73 24.22 -12.68
C GLU A 319 4.07 22.77 -13.05
N ALA A 320 5.02 22.15 -12.34
CA ALA A 320 5.35 20.74 -12.46
C ALA A 320 4.37 19.81 -11.70
N GLY A 321 3.26 20.33 -11.18
CA GLY A 321 2.21 19.55 -10.52
C GLY A 321 2.50 19.23 -9.04
N PHE A 322 3.43 19.94 -8.40
CA PHE A 322 3.63 19.82 -6.96
C PHE A 322 2.61 20.68 -6.19
N ASN A 323 2.11 20.16 -5.08
CA ASN A 323 1.48 20.96 -4.04
C ASN A 323 2.58 21.62 -3.19
N THR A 324 2.60 22.95 -3.16
CA THR A 324 3.67 23.75 -2.56
C THR A 324 3.20 24.51 -1.33
N GLU A 325 4.05 24.57 -0.30
CA GLU A 325 3.79 25.27 0.96
C GLU A 325 5.03 26.08 1.39
N TYR A 326 4.81 27.33 1.80
CA TYR A 326 5.81 28.17 2.44
C TYR A 326 5.59 28.18 3.96
N SER A 327 6.66 28.01 4.74
CA SER A 327 6.64 28.20 6.19
C SER A 327 7.46 29.42 6.58
N SER A 328 6.86 30.31 7.37
CA SER A 328 7.52 31.51 7.88
C SER A 328 8.34 31.24 9.14
N LYS A 329 9.36 32.07 9.34
CA LYS A 329 10.22 32.07 10.52
C LYS A 329 9.57 32.92 11.62
N ALA A 330 8.86 32.33 12.58
CA ALA A 330 8.27 33.08 13.70
C ALA A 330 8.42 32.34 15.03
N PRO A 331 8.96 32.98 16.11
CA PRO A 331 9.72 34.24 16.16
C PRO A 331 11.22 34.09 15.81
N ALA A 332 11.69 32.86 15.59
CA ALA A 332 13.06 32.49 15.20
C ALA A 332 13.00 31.21 14.32
N GLY A 333 14.13 30.74 13.79
CA GLY A 333 14.20 29.53 12.94
C GLY A 333 14.69 29.77 11.51
N GLN A 334 14.24 28.95 10.57
CA GLN A 334 14.51 29.06 9.13
C GLN A 334 13.19 29.25 8.38
N TYR A 335 13.25 29.88 7.21
CA TYR A 335 12.18 29.79 6.24
C TYR A 335 12.21 28.42 5.60
N GLY A 336 11.04 27.91 5.24
CA GLY A 336 10.92 26.60 4.61
C GLY A 336 10.03 26.67 3.39
N PHE A 337 10.39 25.87 2.39
CA PHE A 337 9.56 25.57 1.24
C PHE A 337 9.44 24.06 1.13
N ARG A 338 8.20 23.58 0.98
CA ARG A 338 7.89 22.18 0.81
C ARG A 338 7.14 22.01 -0.50
N ALA A 339 7.53 21.02 -1.28
CA ALA A 339 6.83 20.65 -2.51
C ALA A 339 6.56 19.15 -2.49
N LYS A 340 5.30 18.75 -2.63
CA LYS A 340 4.89 17.35 -2.70
C LYS A 340 4.18 17.05 -4.00
N ARG A 341 4.62 16.04 -4.73
CA ARG A 341 3.94 15.57 -5.94
C ARG A 341 3.46 14.14 -5.74
N GLN A 342 2.15 13.97 -5.71
CA GLN A 342 1.50 12.68 -5.66
C GLN A 342 1.33 12.18 -7.10
N MET A 343 2.00 11.08 -7.43
CA MET A 343 2.13 10.60 -8.81
C MET A 343 0.80 10.17 -9.41
N ALA A 344 0.01 9.41 -8.66
CA ALA A 344 -1.30 8.97 -9.12
C ALA A 344 -2.23 10.15 -9.46
N ASP A 345 -2.19 11.22 -8.66
CA ASP A 345 -3.07 12.37 -8.82
C ASP A 345 -2.70 13.22 -10.04
N VAL A 346 -1.40 13.36 -10.32
CA VAL A 346 -0.91 14.20 -11.43
C VAL A 346 -0.80 13.44 -12.73
N ASN A 347 -0.37 12.18 -12.68
CA ASN A 347 -0.05 11.38 -13.87
C ASN A 347 -1.09 10.28 -14.17
N GLY A 348 -2.06 10.06 -13.28
CA GLY A 348 -3.02 8.94 -13.37
C GLY A 348 -2.43 7.57 -13.08
N THR A 349 -1.14 7.51 -12.71
CA THR A 349 -0.40 6.27 -12.43
C THR A 349 0.77 6.53 -11.48
N VAL A 350 1.28 5.48 -10.84
CA VAL A 350 2.50 5.51 -10.04
C VAL A 350 3.74 5.34 -10.92
N MET A 351 4.88 5.87 -10.50
CA MET A 351 6.14 5.63 -11.20
C MET A 351 6.72 4.30 -10.75
N LEU A 352 7.14 3.47 -11.71
CA LEU A 352 7.79 2.18 -11.46
C LEU A 352 9.29 2.33 -11.69
N ILE A 353 10.13 2.00 -10.70
CA ILE A 353 11.58 1.86 -10.85
C ILE A 353 11.90 0.37 -10.79
N ASN A 354 12.17 -0.27 -11.93
CA ASN A 354 12.50 -1.68 -12.00
C ASN A 354 14.00 -1.94 -11.78
N GLY A 355 14.35 -2.68 -10.71
CA GLY A 355 15.73 -3.04 -10.41
C GLY A 355 16.36 -4.08 -11.34
N VAL A 356 15.56 -4.88 -12.06
CA VAL A 356 16.07 -5.82 -13.09
C VAL A 356 16.52 -5.08 -14.35
N ASP A 357 15.75 -4.07 -14.75
CA ASP A 357 16.04 -3.27 -15.95
C ASP A 357 17.11 -2.18 -15.68
N GLY A 358 17.49 -2.00 -14.40
CA GLY A 358 18.42 -0.97 -13.97
C GLY A 358 17.82 0.43 -14.07
N ASP A 359 16.50 0.54 -13.84
CA ASP A 359 15.81 1.82 -13.87
C ASP A 359 16.30 2.74 -12.76
N GLU A 360 16.33 4.03 -13.04
CA GLU A 360 16.72 5.06 -12.08
C GLU A 360 15.80 6.27 -12.16
N PHE A 361 15.46 6.84 -11.01
CA PHE A 361 15.04 8.23 -10.92
C PHE A 361 16.24 9.11 -10.55
N GLN A 362 16.39 10.24 -11.24
CA GLN A 362 17.52 11.14 -11.11
C GLN A 362 17.06 12.59 -10.95
N ILE A 363 17.76 13.34 -10.10
CA ILE A 363 17.71 14.81 -10.02
C ILE A 363 19.07 15.35 -10.42
N HIS A 364 19.11 16.17 -11.46
CA HIS A 364 20.31 16.82 -11.97
C HIS A 364 20.33 18.27 -11.50
N ILE A 365 21.45 18.71 -10.92
CA ILE A 365 21.70 20.09 -10.47
C ILE A 365 22.92 20.63 -11.21
N ARG A 366 22.77 21.81 -11.82
CA ARG A 366 23.80 22.48 -12.64
C ARG A 366 24.05 23.94 -12.24
N ASP A 367 23.44 24.37 -11.15
CA ASP A 367 23.63 25.69 -10.56
C ASP A 367 24.30 25.53 -9.20
N ASP A 368 24.85 26.63 -8.70
CA ASP A 368 25.35 26.70 -7.33
C ASP A 368 24.17 26.86 -6.36
N LEU A 369 23.99 25.89 -5.48
CA LEU A 369 22.96 25.88 -4.45
C LEU A 369 23.53 26.03 -3.04
N THR A 370 24.82 26.36 -2.90
CA THR A 370 25.51 26.39 -1.60
C THR A 370 25.02 27.49 -0.64
N ASP A 371 24.32 28.50 -1.17
CA ASP A 371 23.64 29.53 -0.36
C ASP A 371 22.35 29.03 0.32
N LEU A 372 21.81 27.87 -0.06
CA LEU A 372 20.71 27.23 0.67
C LEU A 372 21.25 26.51 1.92
N ASP A 373 20.54 26.62 3.05
CA ASP A 373 20.89 25.87 4.26
C ASP A 373 20.66 24.36 4.06
N GLN A 374 19.60 24.00 3.34
CA GLN A 374 19.28 22.63 3.00
C GLN A 374 18.42 22.55 1.74
N PHE A 375 18.67 21.54 0.93
CA PHE A 375 17.75 21.09 -0.10
C PHE A 375 17.71 19.56 -0.12
N ALA A 376 16.55 18.94 0.01
CA ALA A 376 16.44 17.49 0.08
C ALA A 376 15.23 16.97 -0.68
N CYS A 377 15.33 15.74 -1.18
CA CYS A 377 14.23 15.03 -1.80
C CYS A 377 14.18 13.60 -1.25
N THR A 378 12.98 13.23 -0.81
CA THR A 378 12.62 11.86 -0.48
C THR A 378 11.57 11.35 -1.44
N ILE A 379 11.58 10.04 -1.67
CA ILE A 379 10.53 9.32 -2.36
C ILE A 379 9.82 8.41 -1.38
N SER A 380 8.50 8.39 -1.45
CA SER A 380 7.65 7.51 -0.65
C SER A 380 6.96 6.52 -1.55
N GLY A 381 6.95 5.25 -1.16
CA GLY A 381 6.34 4.21 -1.96
C GLY A 381 6.28 2.87 -1.27
N HIS A 382 6.24 1.79 -2.07
CA HIS A 382 6.42 0.44 -1.57
C HIS A 382 7.27 -0.39 -2.53
N MET A 383 7.95 -1.38 -1.99
CA MET A 383 8.67 -2.38 -2.77
C MET A 383 7.70 -3.43 -3.30
N GLY A 384 7.86 -3.81 -4.56
CA GLY A 384 7.19 -4.93 -5.21
C GLY A 384 8.19 -6.02 -5.58
N SER A 385 7.74 -7.27 -5.57
CA SER A 385 8.44 -8.36 -6.27
C SER A 385 8.17 -8.25 -7.77
N ASN A 386 9.21 -8.48 -8.57
CA ASN A 386 9.10 -8.54 -10.03
C ASN A 386 8.66 -9.90 -10.54
#